data_AF-A0A9D9BHQ3-F1
#
_entry.id   AF-A0A9D9BHQ3-F1
#
_cell.length_a   1.000
_cell.length_b   1.000
_cell.length_c   1.000
_cell.angle_alpha   90.00
_cell.angle_beta   90.00
_cell.angle_gamma   90.00
#
_symmetry.space_group_name_H-M   'P 1'
#
loop_
_entity.id
_entity.type
_entity.pdbx_description
1 polymer ?
#
loop_
_entity_poly.entity_id
_entity_poly.type
_entity_poly.pdbx_seq_one_letter_code
_entity_poly.pdbx_strand_id
1 'polypeptide(L)'
;MGTTGTTSVTSVGNITAEEDGITAEAERGTVVVNSTGDITASTGHGVQSIIGTSGSSTVTLTSGTVQGGSSGSGVSLEGVSGTMSTLNNGATLSAQSGLAVSGQDGDDTVNNTGTVTGNVNLGAGTNTFNNQSGGTFNSGSSVTLGDGNTLTNSGNLSPGGSSTVGTTTITGNFIQTSDGMMTITVDTTAGTADRIDVTGTATLEGSIAPQFINQTRGAVSATILSATGGTTNSGVSLTALSPALQASLTFPNANDVVLTTSIDFSAGTGNTNQRSIGNSLNSAFDAGQGNLQPILDALLNNVTGTDAYQDALDQLSAEVFLSTETASLFAANSFSNLLFSCDVAGDGLNALSQGQCVWVQPQGRVTRQNNDSQSIGFDEYAGGLAGGAQVSFAPNWFAGVGFGYENASLSTGSDADSTSNRFNAGASLKYQNGPLLLATAVSGGIDDYDTDRTINFGGLNLVATSGHRVSHVSGQVRAAYLFEHGTWFAKPQLDVNVTHLNRGSVTESGGGAANLSISGSSDTYFSITPAVEVGNEINLIDGGVLRPFVRAGVSFYPDSETGLSADFLSAPAGTSGFTNSSDFGNAFADVAIGATALFGNGATLKLSYDGALSSNTQQHGFSLKGSLAF
;
A
#
# COMPACT_ATOMS: atom_id res chain seq x y z
N MET A 1 -50.08 -30.60 -24.61
CA MET A 1 -51.18 -29.86 -25.27
C MET A 1 -52.50 -30.13 -24.53
N GLY A 2 -53.25 -29.08 -24.20
CA GLY A 2 -54.58 -29.16 -23.61
C GLY A 2 -55.54 -28.14 -24.24
N THR A 3 -56.80 -28.52 -24.48
CA THR A 3 -57.78 -27.59 -25.09
C THR A 3 -58.47 -26.69 -24.05
N THR A 4 -58.71 -27.22 -22.84
CA THR A 4 -59.19 -26.49 -21.67
C THR A 4 -58.50 -27.02 -20.41
N GLY A 5 -58.22 -26.16 -19.42
CA GLY A 5 -57.66 -26.57 -18.12
C GLY A 5 -56.15 -26.32 -17.98
N THR A 6 -55.47 -27.10 -17.14
CA THR A 6 -54.04 -26.90 -16.85
C THR A 6 -53.16 -27.91 -17.59
N THR A 7 -52.19 -27.43 -18.37
CA THR A 7 -51.07 -28.22 -18.91
C THR A 7 -49.86 -28.00 -18.01
N SER A 8 -49.43 -29.03 -17.26
CA SER A 8 -48.27 -28.92 -16.37
C SER A 8 -47.13 -29.86 -16.78
N VAL A 9 -45.90 -29.34 -16.88
CA VAL A 9 -44.66 -30.10 -17.06
C VAL A 9 -43.77 -29.85 -15.84
N THR A 10 -43.19 -30.92 -15.28
CA THR A 10 -42.17 -30.81 -14.24
C THR A 10 -40.99 -31.68 -14.64
N SER A 11 -39.83 -31.05 -14.90
CA SER A 11 -38.58 -31.72 -15.20
C SER A 11 -37.60 -31.59 -14.05
N VAL A 12 -37.04 -32.71 -13.61
CA VAL A 12 -35.98 -32.75 -12.58
C VAL A 12 -34.66 -33.29 -13.11
N GLY A 13 -34.64 -33.77 -14.35
CA GLY A 13 -33.46 -34.32 -15.01
C GLY A 13 -32.98 -33.45 -16.17
N ASN A 14 -31.87 -33.86 -16.77
CA ASN A 14 -31.29 -33.15 -17.92
C ASN A 14 -32.00 -33.55 -19.22
N ILE A 15 -32.25 -32.57 -20.08
CA ILE A 15 -32.89 -32.71 -21.38
C ILE A 15 -31.94 -32.22 -22.46
N THR A 16 -31.75 -33.04 -23.49
CA THR A 16 -31.06 -32.65 -24.73
C THR A 16 -31.98 -32.98 -25.90
N ALA A 17 -32.30 -31.98 -26.70
CA ALA A 17 -33.22 -32.09 -27.82
C ALA A 17 -32.63 -31.53 -29.11
N GLU A 18 -33.10 -32.04 -30.25
CA GLU A 18 -32.76 -31.48 -31.56
C GLU A 18 -33.54 -30.17 -31.77
N GLU A 19 -34.87 -30.19 -31.67
CA GLU A 19 -35.74 -29.01 -31.69
C GLU A 19 -35.90 -28.41 -30.29
N ASP A 20 -37.11 -28.41 -29.72
CA ASP A 20 -37.40 -27.81 -28.42
C ASP A 20 -37.08 -28.78 -27.27
N GLY A 21 -36.53 -28.24 -26.17
CA GLY A 21 -36.30 -29.01 -24.95
C GLY A 21 -37.61 -29.38 -24.25
N ILE A 22 -38.43 -28.37 -23.93
CA ILE A 22 -39.77 -28.54 -23.39
C ILE A 22 -40.75 -27.67 -24.16
N THR A 23 -41.81 -28.27 -24.69
CA THR A 23 -42.95 -27.53 -25.27
C THR A 23 -44.21 -27.82 -24.45
N ALA A 24 -44.85 -26.77 -23.93
CA ALA A 24 -46.09 -26.87 -23.17
C ALA A 24 -47.14 -25.88 -23.71
N GLU A 25 -48.32 -26.39 -24.03
CA GLU A 25 -49.35 -25.62 -24.74
C GLU A 25 -50.73 -25.82 -24.13
N ALA A 26 -51.51 -24.73 -24.07
CA ALA A 26 -52.94 -24.74 -23.80
C ALA A 26 -53.71 -23.76 -24.72
N GLU A 27 -54.79 -24.22 -25.35
CA GLU A 27 -55.64 -23.34 -26.17
C GLU A 27 -56.42 -22.36 -25.26
N ARG A 28 -57.00 -22.87 -24.18
CA ARG A 28 -57.66 -22.08 -23.12
C ARG A 28 -57.28 -22.61 -21.74
N GLY A 29 -56.64 -21.81 -20.90
CA GLY A 29 -56.33 -22.22 -19.52
C GLY A 29 -54.89 -21.91 -19.11
N THR A 30 -54.28 -22.79 -18.32
CA THR A 30 -52.99 -22.49 -17.69
C THR A 30 -51.89 -23.42 -18.16
N VAL A 31 -50.75 -22.88 -18.56
CA VAL A 31 -49.50 -23.65 -18.76
C VAL A 31 -48.60 -23.45 -17.55
N VAL A 32 -48.07 -24.54 -16.99
CA VAL A 32 -47.06 -24.50 -15.91
C VAL A 32 -45.88 -25.37 -16.29
N VAL A 33 -44.69 -24.80 -16.38
CA VAL A 33 -43.44 -25.54 -16.58
C VAL A 33 -42.54 -25.30 -15.38
N ASN A 34 -42.09 -26.36 -14.72
CA ASN A 34 -41.10 -26.29 -13.65
C ASN A 34 -39.87 -27.11 -14.06
N SER A 35 -38.67 -26.54 -13.96
CA SER A 35 -37.41 -27.27 -14.21
C SER A 35 -36.36 -26.99 -13.14
N THR A 36 -35.58 -28.02 -12.79
CA THR A 36 -34.36 -27.91 -11.96
C THR A 36 -33.10 -28.42 -12.65
N GLY A 37 -33.23 -29.11 -13.78
CA GLY A 37 -32.12 -29.74 -14.52
C GLY A 37 -31.69 -28.93 -15.74
N ASP A 38 -30.61 -29.38 -16.40
CA ASP A 38 -30.08 -28.73 -17.60
C ASP A 38 -30.96 -29.03 -18.83
N ILE A 39 -31.28 -28.02 -19.62
CA ILE A 39 -32.05 -28.14 -20.86
C ILE A 39 -31.22 -27.55 -22.00
N THR A 40 -30.98 -28.34 -23.04
CA THR A 40 -30.27 -27.88 -24.24
C THR A 40 -31.05 -28.27 -25.48
N ALA A 41 -31.38 -27.27 -26.30
CA ALA A 41 -31.96 -27.40 -27.63
C ALA A 41 -30.89 -27.12 -28.69
N SER A 42 -30.88 -27.85 -29.80
CA SER A 42 -29.89 -27.66 -30.88
C SER A 42 -30.35 -26.60 -31.89
N THR A 43 -31.63 -26.62 -32.26
CA THR A 43 -32.24 -25.66 -33.19
C THR A 43 -33.38 -24.87 -32.55
N GLY A 44 -34.23 -25.53 -31.76
CA GLY A 44 -35.44 -24.94 -31.18
C GLY A 44 -35.22 -24.16 -29.88
N HIS A 45 -36.28 -24.00 -29.10
CA HIS A 45 -36.29 -23.31 -27.83
C HIS A 45 -35.80 -24.21 -26.69
N GLY A 46 -35.15 -23.64 -25.68
CA GLY A 46 -34.90 -24.38 -24.44
C GLY A 46 -36.23 -24.79 -23.79
N VAL A 47 -37.09 -23.80 -23.55
CA VAL A 47 -38.47 -24.01 -23.13
C VAL A 47 -39.41 -23.14 -23.96
N GLN A 48 -40.45 -23.73 -24.54
CA GLN A 48 -41.54 -23.05 -25.22
C GLN A 48 -42.84 -23.24 -24.45
N SER A 49 -43.51 -22.13 -24.13
CA SER A 49 -44.81 -22.10 -23.50
C SER A 49 -45.80 -21.38 -24.40
N ILE A 50 -46.96 -21.99 -24.69
CA ILE A 50 -47.92 -21.48 -25.69
C ILE A 50 -49.32 -21.37 -25.08
N ILE A 51 -49.95 -20.19 -25.21
CA ILE A 51 -51.36 -19.94 -24.91
C ILE A 51 -52.10 -19.46 -26.16
N GLY A 52 -52.93 -20.32 -26.75
CA GLY A 52 -53.54 -20.09 -28.06
C GLY A 52 -54.63 -19.01 -28.10
N THR A 53 -55.53 -18.98 -27.10
CA THR A 53 -56.67 -18.05 -27.07
C THR A 53 -56.77 -17.24 -25.78
N SER A 54 -56.79 -17.89 -24.61
CA SER A 54 -57.03 -17.20 -23.33
C SER A 54 -56.45 -17.96 -22.15
N GLY A 55 -55.84 -17.25 -21.20
CA GLY A 55 -55.35 -17.84 -19.97
C GLY A 55 -53.97 -17.32 -19.59
N SER A 56 -53.16 -18.17 -18.97
CA SER A 56 -51.87 -17.75 -18.45
C SER A 56 -50.79 -18.83 -18.55
N SER A 57 -49.53 -18.43 -18.60
CA SER A 57 -48.41 -19.35 -18.50
C SER A 57 -47.45 -18.99 -17.37
N THR A 58 -46.81 -19.99 -16.78
CA THR A 58 -45.74 -19.80 -15.80
C THR A 58 -44.63 -20.80 -16.06
N VAL A 59 -43.44 -20.30 -16.39
CA VAL A 59 -42.21 -21.07 -16.53
C VAL A 59 -41.32 -20.75 -15.33
N THR A 60 -40.98 -21.76 -14.53
CA THR A 60 -40.08 -21.62 -13.38
C THR A 60 -38.84 -22.49 -13.57
N LEU A 61 -37.70 -21.83 -13.76
CA LEU A 61 -36.39 -22.46 -13.88
C LEU A 61 -35.65 -22.24 -12.57
N THR A 62 -35.62 -23.25 -11.69
CA THR A 62 -35.09 -23.05 -10.32
C THR A 62 -33.57 -23.04 -10.28
N SER A 63 -32.93 -23.83 -11.15
CA SER A 63 -31.49 -24.04 -11.21
C SER A 63 -31.11 -24.67 -12.55
N GLY A 64 -29.81 -24.92 -12.75
CA GLY A 64 -29.28 -25.56 -13.95
C GLY A 64 -28.99 -24.57 -15.07
N THR A 65 -28.78 -25.08 -16.28
CA THR A 65 -28.58 -24.30 -17.49
C THR A 65 -29.70 -24.55 -18.48
N VAL A 66 -30.31 -23.49 -19.02
CA VAL A 66 -31.27 -23.57 -20.13
C VAL A 66 -30.67 -22.85 -21.33
N GLN A 67 -30.41 -23.61 -22.39
CA GLN A 67 -29.84 -23.10 -23.64
C GLN A 67 -30.77 -23.41 -24.82
N GLY A 68 -31.28 -22.35 -25.44
CA GLY A 68 -31.93 -22.41 -26.74
C GLY A 68 -30.94 -22.66 -27.88
N GLY A 69 -31.44 -23.24 -28.97
CA GLY A 69 -30.67 -23.58 -30.15
C GLY A 69 -30.35 -22.39 -31.06
N SER A 70 -29.86 -22.71 -32.25
CA SER A 70 -29.43 -21.74 -33.25
C SER A 70 -30.56 -20.90 -33.89
N SER A 71 -31.81 -21.38 -33.83
CA SER A 71 -32.99 -20.68 -34.36
C SER A 71 -34.06 -20.36 -33.32
N GLY A 72 -33.95 -20.91 -32.11
CA GLY A 72 -34.87 -20.66 -31.01
C GLY A 72 -34.29 -19.72 -29.96
N SER A 73 -35.08 -19.48 -28.93
CA SER A 73 -34.72 -18.71 -27.73
C SER A 73 -34.47 -19.62 -26.54
N GLY A 74 -33.85 -19.09 -25.48
CA GLY A 74 -33.73 -19.83 -24.23
C GLY A 74 -35.10 -20.19 -23.66
N VAL A 75 -35.97 -19.18 -23.54
CA VAL A 75 -37.40 -19.35 -23.24
C VAL A 75 -38.25 -18.57 -24.25
N SER A 76 -39.28 -19.20 -24.81
CA SER A 76 -40.33 -18.55 -25.60
C SER A 76 -41.66 -18.57 -24.85
N LEU A 77 -42.25 -17.38 -24.68
CA LEU A 77 -43.55 -17.14 -24.08
C LEU A 77 -44.53 -16.72 -25.19
N GLU A 78 -45.21 -17.69 -25.78
CA GLU A 78 -46.12 -17.44 -26.89
C GLU A 78 -47.54 -17.27 -26.37
N GLY A 79 -48.14 -16.13 -26.67
CA GLY A 79 -49.47 -15.78 -26.20
C GLY A 79 -50.09 -14.71 -27.08
N VAL A 80 -51.41 -14.76 -27.17
CA VAL A 80 -52.21 -13.72 -27.83
C VAL A 80 -52.54 -12.58 -26.86
N SER A 81 -53.00 -11.44 -27.39
CA SER A 81 -53.42 -10.29 -26.57
C SER A 81 -54.42 -10.68 -25.48
N GLY A 82 -54.17 -10.21 -24.25
CA GLY A 82 -54.98 -10.51 -23.06
C GLY A 82 -54.61 -11.82 -22.35
N THR A 83 -53.57 -12.52 -22.79
CA THR A 83 -52.91 -13.60 -22.03
C THR A 83 -51.79 -13.05 -21.17
N MET A 84 -51.47 -13.72 -20.06
CA MET A 84 -50.36 -13.35 -19.18
C MET A 84 -49.34 -14.46 -19.08
N SER A 85 -48.07 -14.18 -19.31
CA SER A 85 -47.00 -15.16 -19.11
C SER A 85 -45.99 -14.68 -18.08
N THR A 86 -45.47 -15.59 -17.28
CA THR A 86 -44.43 -15.28 -16.29
C THR A 86 -43.27 -16.26 -16.41
N LEU A 87 -42.06 -15.73 -16.58
CA LEU A 87 -40.82 -16.47 -16.45
C LEU A 87 -40.16 -16.13 -15.11
N ASN A 88 -39.98 -17.13 -14.25
CA ASN A 88 -39.16 -17.05 -13.04
C ASN A 88 -37.84 -17.78 -13.28
N ASN A 89 -36.75 -17.04 -13.52
CA ASN A 89 -35.44 -17.59 -13.82
C ASN A 89 -34.50 -17.49 -12.60
N GLY A 90 -34.23 -18.62 -11.96
CA GLY A 90 -33.11 -18.85 -11.05
C GLY A 90 -31.96 -19.64 -11.69
N ALA A 91 -32.07 -20.00 -12.97
CA ALA A 91 -31.09 -20.76 -13.74
C ALA A 91 -30.13 -19.85 -14.54
N THR A 92 -29.17 -20.46 -15.23
CA THR A 92 -28.39 -19.79 -16.30
C THR A 92 -29.13 -19.94 -17.62
N LEU A 93 -29.63 -18.85 -18.18
CA LEU A 93 -30.46 -18.81 -19.39
C LEU A 93 -29.71 -18.14 -20.54
N SER A 94 -29.65 -18.82 -21.68
CA SER A 94 -29.04 -18.30 -22.92
C SER A 94 -29.62 -18.96 -24.16
N ALA A 95 -29.19 -18.53 -25.35
CA ALA A 95 -29.42 -19.26 -26.59
C ALA A 95 -28.26 -19.06 -27.57
N GLN A 96 -28.01 -20.06 -28.42
CA GLN A 96 -26.99 -19.95 -29.48
C GLN A 96 -27.37 -18.90 -30.54
N SER A 97 -28.66 -18.65 -30.74
CA SER A 97 -29.18 -17.54 -31.56
C SER A 97 -28.86 -16.15 -31.01
N GLY A 98 -28.44 -16.07 -29.74
CA GLY A 98 -28.30 -14.81 -29.00
C GLY A 98 -29.62 -14.28 -28.41
N LEU A 99 -30.77 -14.94 -28.61
CA LEU A 99 -32.06 -14.54 -28.06
C LEU A 99 -32.38 -15.32 -26.77
N ALA A 100 -32.21 -14.69 -25.61
CA ALA A 100 -32.43 -15.37 -24.33
C ALA A 100 -33.92 -15.58 -24.03
N VAL A 101 -34.75 -14.57 -24.28
CA VAL A 101 -36.19 -14.63 -24.04
C VAL A 101 -36.95 -14.02 -25.21
N SER A 102 -37.99 -14.73 -25.68
CA SER A 102 -38.93 -14.25 -26.69
C SER A 102 -40.36 -14.25 -26.19
N GLY A 103 -41.16 -13.28 -26.63
CA GLY A 103 -42.59 -13.12 -26.40
C GLY A 103 -43.36 -12.89 -27.71
N GLN A 104 -44.68 -12.66 -27.62
CA GLN A 104 -45.57 -12.36 -28.77
C GLN A 104 -46.50 -11.17 -28.47
N ASP A 105 -47.81 -11.39 -28.35
CA ASP A 105 -48.81 -10.32 -28.16
C ASP A 105 -49.37 -10.27 -26.73
N GLY A 106 -49.00 -11.22 -25.88
CA GLY A 106 -49.42 -11.32 -24.48
C GLY A 106 -48.69 -10.35 -23.56
N ASP A 107 -49.16 -10.24 -22.32
CA ASP A 107 -48.49 -9.48 -21.27
C ASP A 107 -47.44 -10.38 -20.57
N ASP A 108 -46.16 -10.14 -20.84
CA ASP A 108 -45.06 -10.97 -20.35
C ASP A 108 -44.33 -10.34 -19.16
N THR A 109 -44.10 -11.13 -18.10
CA THR A 109 -43.28 -10.75 -16.95
C THR A 109 -42.08 -11.68 -16.83
N VAL A 110 -40.86 -11.13 -16.88
CA VAL A 110 -39.62 -11.86 -16.62
C VAL A 110 -39.07 -11.46 -15.26
N ASN A 111 -38.89 -12.43 -14.37
CA ASN A 111 -38.29 -12.28 -13.06
C ASN A 111 -36.97 -13.06 -13.04
N ASN A 112 -35.85 -12.35 -13.01
CA ASN A 112 -34.52 -12.97 -12.99
C ASN A 112 -33.86 -12.84 -11.61
N THR A 113 -33.59 -13.98 -10.98
CA THR A 113 -32.70 -14.12 -9.81
C THR A 113 -31.46 -14.95 -10.14
N GLY A 114 -31.39 -15.54 -11.33
CA GLY A 114 -30.26 -16.29 -11.87
C GLY A 114 -29.44 -15.46 -12.85
N THR A 115 -28.99 -16.08 -13.93
CA THR A 115 -28.27 -15.38 -15.02
C THR A 115 -29.09 -15.43 -16.30
N VAL A 116 -29.28 -14.28 -16.95
CA VAL A 116 -29.78 -14.20 -18.33
C VAL A 116 -28.67 -13.62 -19.20
N THR A 117 -28.34 -14.29 -20.29
CA THR A 117 -27.33 -13.84 -21.26
C THR A 117 -27.89 -13.86 -22.67
N GLY A 118 -28.04 -12.67 -23.27
CA GLY A 118 -28.53 -12.46 -24.62
C GLY A 118 -29.68 -11.47 -24.69
N ASN A 119 -30.15 -11.25 -25.92
CA ASN A 119 -31.23 -10.34 -26.24
C ASN A 119 -32.55 -10.79 -25.62
N VAL A 120 -33.42 -9.83 -25.36
CA VAL A 120 -34.79 -10.06 -24.91
C VAL A 120 -35.74 -9.37 -25.87
N ASN A 121 -36.75 -10.09 -26.36
CA ASN A 121 -37.80 -9.51 -27.19
C ASN A 121 -39.16 -10.03 -26.74
N LEU A 122 -39.87 -9.28 -25.91
CA LEU A 122 -41.17 -9.67 -25.37
C LEU A 122 -42.33 -9.28 -26.30
N GLY A 123 -42.06 -8.66 -27.45
CA GLY A 123 -43.08 -8.34 -28.44
C GLY A 123 -44.01 -7.20 -28.01
N ALA A 124 -45.29 -7.35 -28.34
CA ALA A 124 -46.36 -6.43 -27.93
C ALA A 124 -46.88 -6.77 -26.53
N GLY A 125 -47.88 -6.02 -26.05
CA GLY A 125 -48.44 -6.22 -24.71
C GLY A 125 -47.80 -5.33 -23.63
N THR A 126 -48.19 -5.57 -22.38
CA THR A 126 -47.72 -4.85 -21.19
C THR A 126 -46.61 -5.66 -20.52
N ASN A 127 -45.40 -5.48 -21.03
CA ASN A 127 -44.26 -6.30 -20.65
C ASN A 127 -43.46 -5.72 -19.49
N THR A 128 -42.81 -6.57 -18.72
CA THR A 128 -41.90 -6.17 -17.64
C THR A 128 -40.72 -7.11 -17.54
N PHE A 129 -39.51 -6.56 -17.38
CA PHE A 129 -38.32 -7.33 -17.06
C PHE A 129 -37.74 -6.87 -15.72
N ASN A 130 -37.72 -7.75 -14.73
CA ASN A 130 -37.20 -7.50 -13.40
C ASN A 130 -35.91 -8.31 -13.21
N ASN A 131 -34.76 -7.65 -13.31
CA ASN A 131 -33.50 -8.22 -12.82
C ASN A 131 -33.43 -7.99 -11.32
N GLN A 132 -33.77 -9.01 -10.53
CA GLN A 132 -33.90 -8.89 -9.09
C GLN A 132 -32.54 -8.98 -8.40
N SER A 133 -32.50 -8.67 -7.11
CA SER A 133 -31.28 -8.82 -6.30
C SER A 133 -30.68 -10.22 -6.43
N GLY A 134 -29.36 -10.29 -6.65
CA GLY A 134 -28.63 -11.53 -6.93
C GLY A 134 -28.70 -11.99 -8.40
N GLY A 135 -29.60 -11.43 -9.20
CA GLY A 135 -29.69 -11.69 -10.63
C GLY A 135 -28.60 -11.00 -11.45
N THR A 136 -28.10 -11.66 -12.48
CA THR A 136 -27.22 -11.09 -13.50
C THR A 136 -27.92 -11.06 -14.84
N PHE A 137 -27.90 -9.92 -15.52
CA PHE A 137 -28.39 -9.76 -16.88
C PHE A 137 -27.30 -9.22 -17.80
N ASN A 138 -26.79 -10.09 -18.67
CA ASN A 138 -25.91 -9.71 -19.77
C ASN A 138 -26.78 -9.43 -21.00
N SER A 139 -27.17 -8.17 -21.20
CA SER A 139 -28.33 -7.81 -22.03
C SER A 139 -28.13 -7.91 -23.54
N GLY A 140 -26.89 -8.09 -23.99
CA GLY A 140 -26.59 -8.18 -25.42
C GLY A 140 -26.91 -6.88 -26.15
N SER A 141 -27.35 -6.99 -27.40
CA SER A 141 -27.60 -5.82 -28.25
C SER A 141 -28.98 -5.21 -28.09
N SER A 142 -29.99 -5.96 -27.62
CA SER A 142 -31.37 -5.47 -27.59
C SER A 142 -32.23 -6.04 -26.47
N VAL A 143 -33.05 -5.16 -25.90
CA VAL A 143 -34.12 -5.46 -24.95
C VAL A 143 -35.39 -4.77 -25.44
N THR A 144 -36.28 -5.51 -26.09
CA THR A 144 -37.53 -4.99 -26.65
C THR A 144 -38.66 -5.35 -25.71
N LEU A 145 -39.15 -4.37 -24.95
CA LEU A 145 -40.30 -4.53 -24.07
C LEU A 145 -41.57 -3.93 -24.68
N GLY A 146 -41.42 -2.91 -25.53
CA GLY A 146 -42.52 -2.12 -26.07
C GLY A 146 -42.60 -0.75 -25.40
N ASP A 147 -43.21 0.22 -26.08
CA ASP A 147 -43.27 1.61 -25.60
C ASP A 147 -44.02 1.70 -24.26
N GLY A 148 -43.40 2.39 -23.29
CA GLY A 148 -43.96 2.57 -21.93
C GLY A 148 -43.71 1.41 -20.96
N ASN A 149 -43.32 0.23 -21.44
CA ASN A 149 -42.96 -0.92 -20.61
C ASN A 149 -41.58 -0.73 -19.96
N THR A 150 -41.29 -1.45 -18.87
CA THR A 150 -40.12 -1.12 -18.01
C THR A 150 -39.19 -2.30 -17.77
N LEU A 151 -37.88 -2.04 -17.91
CA LEU A 151 -36.82 -2.86 -17.34
C LEU A 151 -36.42 -2.29 -15.98
N THR A 152 -36.55 -3.09 -14.93
CA THR A 152 -36.11 -2.75 -13.58
C THR A 152 -34.88 -3.57 -13.20
N ASN A 153 -33.77 -2.91 -12.86
CA ASN A 153 -32.53 -3.53 -12.40
C ASN A 153 -32.32 -3.28 -10.90
N SER A 154 -32.47 -4.34 -10.11
CA SER A 154 -32.03 -4.46 -8.71
C SER A 154 -30.90 -5.49 -8.54
N GLY A 155 -30.46 -6.13 -9.62
CA GLY A 155 -29.31 -7.02 -9.66
C GLY A 155 -28.14 -6.37 -10.40
N ASN A 156 -27.35 -7.17 -11.11
CA ASN A 156 -26.28 -6.67 -12.00
C ASN A 156 -26.73 -6.66 -13.46
N LEU A 157 -26.58 -5.52 -14.14
CA LEU A 157 -26.80 -5.35 -15.59
C LEU A 157 -25.48 -5.05 -16.29
N SER A 158 -25.19 -5.74 -17.38
CA SER A 158 -24.00 -5.52 -18.20
C SER A 158 -24.30 -5.68 -19.70
N PRO A 159 -24.22 -4.62 -20.52
CA PRO A 159 -24.49 -4.70 -21.96
C PRO A 159 -23.63 -5.71 -22.73
N GLY A 160 -22.31 -5.63 -22.57
CA GLY A 160 -21.33 -6.51 -23.25
C GLY A 160 -20.86 -7.69 -22.41
N GLY A 161 -21.41 -7.89 -21.21
CA GLY A 161 -20.80 -8.77 -20.21
C GLY A 161 -19.48 -8.21 -19.69
N SER A 162 -18.67 -9.06 -19.06
CA SER A 162 -17.48 -8.62 -18.30
C SER A 162 -16.18 -8.50 -19.10
N SER A 163 -16.20 -8.65 -20.43
CA SER A 163 -14.96 -8.75 -21.23
C SER A 163 -15.00 -8.07 -22.58
N THR A 164 -16.14 -7.51 -22.99
CA THR A 164 -16.27 -6.80 -24.26
C THR A 164 -17.12 -5.56 -24.07
N VAL A 165 -16.78 -4.50 -24.80
CA VAL A 165 -17.63 -3.32 -24.90
C VAL A 165 -18.83 -3.64 -25.80
N GLY A 166 -20.04 -3.47 -25.27
CA GLY A 166 -21.31 -3.68 -25.94
C GLY A 166 -22.27 -2.49 -25.82
N THR A 167 -23.26 -2.45 -26.70
CA THR A 167 -24.34 -1.46 -26.62
C THR A 167 -25.68 -2.17 -26.62
N THR A 168 -26.48 -1.93 -25.59
CA THR A 168 -27.86 -2.44 -25.49
C THR A 168 -28.84 -1.34 -25.84
N THR A 169 -29.73 -1.60 -26.79
CA THR A 169 -30.92 -0.76 -27.00
C THR A 169 -32.10 -1.30 -26.21
N ILE A 170 -32.63 -0.50 -25.29
CA ILE A 170 -33.86 -0.78 -24.52
C ILE A 170 -35.02 -0.03 -25.18
N THR A 171 -35.95 -0.78 -25.78
CA THR A 171 -37.23 -0.24 -26.24
C THR A 171 -38.23 -0.29 -25.09
N GLY A 172 -38.36 0.83 -24.38
CA GLY A 172 -39.12 0.96 -23.13
C GLY A 172 -38.46 1.98 -22.19
N ASN A 173 -38.81 1.91 -20.90
CA ASN A 173 -38.21 2.66 -19.81
C ASN A 173 -37.18 1.81 -19.05
N PHE A 174 -36.23 2.47 -18.41
CA PHE A 174 -35.22 1.83 -17.57
C PHE A 174 -35.24 2.40 -16.15
N ILE A 175 -35.21 1.52 -15.15
CA ILE A 175 -35.08 1.88 -13.74
C ILE A 175 -33.94 1.06 -13.16
N GLN A 176 -32.90 1.72 -12.66
CA GLN A 176 -31.96 1.11 -11.72
C GLN A 176 -32.34 1.52 -10.30
N THR A 177 -32.56 0.53 -9.44
CA THR A 177 -32.91 0.73 -8.03
C THR A 177 -31.67 0.92 -7.15
N SER A 178 -31.87 1.25 -5.87
CA SER A 178 -30.80 1.35 -4.87
C SER A 178 -29.92 0.11 -4.75
N ASP A 179 -30.49 -1.08 -4.99
CA ASP A 179 -29.78 -2.36 -4.91
C ASP A 179 -29.10 -2.73 -6.23
N GLY A 180 -29.47 -2.03 -7.31
CA GLY A 180 -28.97 -2.30 -8.65
C GLY A 180 -27.53 -1.86 -8.87
N MET A 181 -26.82 -2.65 -9.68
CA MET A 181 -25.50 -2.38 -10.19
C MET A 181 -25.49 -2.43 -11.71
N MET A 182 -24.80 -1.47 -12.34
CA MET A 182 -24.41 -1.54 -13.74
C MET A 182 -22.91 -1.83 -13.82
N THR A 183 -22.54 -2.98 -14.37
CA THR A 183 -21.15 -3.28 -14.72
C THR A 183 -20.87 -2.73 -16.12
N ILE A 184 -19.96 -1.76 -16.21
CA ILE A 184 -19.62 -1.04 -17.44
C ILE A 184 -18.20 -1.41 -17.84
N THR A 185 -18.03 -2.20 -18.90
CA THR A 185 -16.72 -2.46 -19.50
C THR A 185 -16.22 -1.21 -20.22
N VAL A 186 -14.98 -0.80 -19.98
CA VAL A 186 -14.33 0.38 -20.56
C VAL A 186 -13.06 -0.07 -21.26
N ASP A 187 -12.99 0.13 -22.57
CA ASP A 187 -11.76 0.01 -23.35
C ASP A 187 -11.10 1.39 -23.44
N THR A 188 -10.08 1.60 -22.61
CA THR A 188 -9.43 2.91 -22.54
C THR A 188 -8.44 3.16 -23.69
N THR A 189 -8.07 2.14 -24.47
CA THR A 189 -7.27 2.32 -25.69
C THR A 189 -8.15 2.77 -26.84
N ALA A 190 -9.31 2.12 -27.01
CA ALA A 190 -10.29 2.47 -28.03
C ALA A 190 -11.08 3.74 -27.67
N GLY A 191 -11.10 4.12 -26.39
CA GLY A 191 -11.90 5.24 -25.90
C GLY A 191 -13.40 4.94 -25.89
N THR A 192 -13.77 3.67 -25.75
CA THR A 192 -15.16 3.19 -25.78
C THR A 192 -15.55 2.54 -24.46
N ALA A 193 -16.85 2.53 -24.16
CA ALA A 193 -17.39 1.87 -22.98
C ALA A 193 -18.73 1.23 -23.31
N ASP A 194 -19.16 0.30 -22.46
CA ASP A 194 -20.52 -0.23 -22.48
C ASP A 194 -21.53 0.92 -22.48
N ARG A 195 -22.58 0.75 -23.27
CA ARG A 195 -23.62 1.77 -23.45
C ARG A 195 -25.02 1.20 -23.40
N ILE A 196 -25.93 1.93 -22.77
CA ILE A 196 -27.37 1.64 -22.79
C ILE A 196 -28.10 2.79 -23.49
N ASP A 197 -28.82 2.48 -24.57
CA ASP A 197 -29.68 3.41 -25.28
C ASP A 197 -31.15 3.11 -24.97
N VAL A 198 -31.84 4.03 -24.32
CA VAL A 198 -33.24 3.86 -23.87
C VAL A 198 -34.16 4.72 -24.72
N THR A 199 -35.21 4.14 -25.30
CA THR A 199 -36.20 4.90 -26.08
C THR A 199 -37.15 5.74 -25.22
N GLY A 200 -37.42 5.30 -23.99
CA GLY A 200 -38.18 6.01 -22.97
C GLY A 200 -37.30 6.76 -21.97
N THR A 201 -37.73 6.81 -20.71
CA THR A 201 -37.01 7.47 -19.61
C THR A 201 -36.06 6.51 -18.88
N ALA A 202 -34.98 7.04 -18.29
CA ALA A 202 -34.09 6.29 -17.40
C ALA A 202 -34.00 6.94 -16.00
N THR A 203 -34.25 6.16 -14.95
CA THR A 203 -34.05 6.58 -13.54
C THR A 203 -32.91 5.79 -12.92
N LEU A 204 -31.94 6.47 -12.32
CA LEU A 204 -30.68 5.86 -11.86
C LEU A 204 -30.44 6.08 -10.36
N GLU A 205 -30.43 4.99 -9.60
CA GLU A 205 -29.95 4.89 -8.22
C GLU A 205 -28.85 3.80 -8.15
N GLY A 206 -28.45 3.37 -6.96
CA GLY A 206 -27.53 2.26 -6.77
C GLY A 206 -26.11 2.60 -7.24
N SER A 207 -25.44 1.63 -7.86
CA SER A 207 -24.02 1.77 -8.22
C SER A 207 -23.70 1.49 -9.70
N ILE A 208 -22.62 2.09 -10.16
CA ILE A 208 -21.95 1.78 -11.42
C ILE A 208 -20.56 1.25 -11.09
N ALA A 209 -20.20 0.10 -11.63
CA ALA A 209 -18.92 -0.56 -11.45
C ALA A 209 -18.17 -0.61 -12.79
N PRO A 210 -17.25 0.33 -13.05
CA PRO A 210 -16.40 0.27 -14.23
C PRO A 210 -15.44 -0.92 -14.19
N GLN A 211 -15.27 -1.63 -15.30
CA GLN A 211 -14.27 -2.67 -15.51
C GLN A 211 -13.39 -2.30 -16.70
N PHE A 212 -12.07 -2.34 -16.55
CA PHE A 212 -11.16 -1.79 -17.55
C PHE A 212 -10.45 -2.89 -18.33
N ILE A 213 -10.54 -2.79 -19.65
CA ILE A 213 -9.78 -3.61 -20.60
C ILE A 213 -8.87 -2.70 -21.44
N ASN A 214 -7.81 -3.28 -22.01
CA ASN A 214 -6.86 -2.57 -22.89
C ASN A 214 -6.46 -1.19 -22.31
N GLN A 215 -5.76 -1.21 -21.18
CA GLN A 215 -5.62 -0.02 -20.34
C GLN A 215 -4.58 0.99 -20.85
N THR A 216 -4.94 2.28 -20.87
CA THR A 216 -4.05 3.43 -21.06
C THR A 216 -4.28 4.45 -19.94
N ARG A 217 -3.27 5.27 -19.62
CA ARG A 217 -3.40 6.28 -18.56
C ARG A 217 -4.23 7.50 -18.95
N GLY A 218 -4.32 7.78 -20.25
CA GLY A 218 -5.01 8.95 -20.78
C GLY A 218 -6.46 9.03 -20.33
N ALA A 219 -6.96 10.26 -20.17
CA ALA A 219 -8.36 10.46 -19.82
C ALA A 219 -9.27 9.99 -20.96
N VAL A 220 -10.23 9.12 -20.63
CA VAL A 220 -11.25 8.60 -21.53
C VAL A 220 -12.60 9.06 -21.04
N SER A 221 -13.44 9.58 -21.94
CA SER A 221 -14.81 9.99 -21.64
C SER A 221 -15.76 9.32 -22.60
N ALA A 222 -16.70 8.53 -22.07
CA ALA A 222 -17.65 7.77 -22.86
C ALA A 222 -19.07 7.93 -22.31
N THR A 223 -20.04 8.10 -23.21
CA THR A 223 -21.47 8.04 -22.86
C THR A 223 -21.84 6.59 -22.58
N ILE A 224 -22.17 6.31 -21.32
CA ILE A 224 -22.53 4.96 -20.85
C ILE A 224 -24.04 4.74 -20.83
N LEU A 225 -24.82 5.82 -20.87
CA LEU A 225 -26.28 5.74 -21.00
C LEU A 225 -26.81 6.97 -21.74
N SER A 226 -27.77 6.76 -22.64
CA SER A 226 -28.56 7.82 -23.26
C SER A 226 -30.03 7.44 -23.24
N ALA A 227 -30.91 8.30 -22.73
CA ALA A 227 -32.36 8.05 -22.69
C ALA A 227 -33.12 9.15 -23.43
N THR A 228 -33.87 8.78 -24.48
CA THR A 228 -34.58 9.75 -25.32
C THR A 228 -35.67 10.50 -24.55
N GLY A 229 -36.35 9.83 -23.62
CA GLY A 229 -37.33 10.44 -22.70
C GLY A 229 -36.70 11.23 -21.54
N GLY A 230 -35.37 11.19 -21.40
CA GLY A 230 -34.61 11.90 -20.37
C GLY A 230 -34.10 10.99 -19.24
N THR A 231 -33.05 11.46 -18.56
CA THR A 231 -32.43 10.79 -17.42
C THR A 231 -32.76 11.49 -16.09
N THR A 232 -32.94 10.71 -15.04
CA THR A 232 -33.11 11.20 -13.66
C THR A 232 -32.06 10.56 -12.76
N ASN A 233 -31.16 11.39 -12.20
CA ASN A 233 -30.22 10.95 -11.17
C ASN A 233 -30.92 10.93 -9.81
N SER A 234 -31.17 9.74 -9.27
CA SER A 234 -31.77 9.51 -7.95
C SER A 234 -30.75 9.12 -6.88
N GLY A 235 -29.45 9.35 -7.13
CA GLY A 235 -28.37 9.04 -6.19
C GLY A 235 -27.39 7.96 -6.66
N VAL A 236 -27.30 7.71 -7.98
CA VAL A 236 -26.32 6.76 -8.52
C VAL A 236 -24.89 7.20 -8.21
N SER A 237 -24.03 6.26 -7.80
CA SER A 237 -22.62 6.51 -7.52
C SER A 237 -21.71 5.46 -8.16
N LEU A 238 -20.41 5.74 -8.21
CA LEU A 238 -19.42 4.73 -8.58
C LEU A 238 -19.16 3.80 -7.40
N THR A 239 -18.81 2.54 -7.67
CA THR A 239 -18.22 1.65 -6.66
C THR A 239 -16.87 2.19 -6.22
N ALA A 240 -16.38 1.77 -5.05
CA ALA A 240 -15.03 2.12 -4.61
C ALA A 240 -13.99 1.58 -5.60
N LEU A 241 -13.07 2.46 -6.01
CA LEU A 241 -11.98 2.16 -6.93
C LEU A 241 -10.63 2.37 -6.23
N SER A 242 -9.57 1.86 -6.84
CA SER A 242 -8.21 2.24 -6.46
C SER A 242 -8.01 3.75 -6.57
N PRO A 243 -7.26 4.39 -5.64
CA PRO A 243 -6.87 5.79 -5.79
C PRO A 243 -6.09 6.08 -7.08
N ALA A 244 -5.41 5.07 -7.65
CA ALA A 244 -4.74 5.21 -8.94
C ALA A 244 -5.74 5.37 -10.11
N LEU A 245 -6.99 4.95 -9.93
CA LEU A 245 -8.03 4.98 -10.93
C LEU A 245 -9.02 6.10 -10.64
N GLN A 246 -8.81 7.23 -11.31
CA GLN A 246 -9.68 8.39 -11.19
C GLN A 246 -10.91 8.19 -12.08
N ALA A 247 -12.10 8.30 -11.51
CA ALA A 247 -13.35 8.16 -12.25
C ALA A 247 -14.41 9.14 -11.76
N SER A 248 -15.24 9.63 -12.68
CA SER A 248 -16.36 10.53 -12.37
C SER A 248 -17.55 10.30 -13.30
N LEU A 249 -18.74 10.54 -12.77
CA LEU A 249 -20.00 10.51 -13.51
C LEU A 249 -20.50 11.93 -13.72
N THR A 250 -20.88 12.25 -14.96
CA THR A 250 -21.47 13.55 -15.31
C THR A 250 -22.74 13.37 -16.13
N PHE A 251 -23.66 14.33 -15.99
CA PHE A 251 -24.92 14.41 -16.74
C PHE A 251 -24.86 15.67 -17.61
N PRO A 252 -24.13 15.65 -18.73
CA PRO A 252 -23.82 16.86 -19.50
C PRO A 252 -25.05 17.51 -20.14
N ASN A 253 -26.14 16.75 -20.30
CA ASN A 253 -27.42 17.21 -20.83
C ASN A 253 -28.56 16.40 -20.18
N ALA A 254 -29.80 16.60 -20.62
CA ALA A 254 -30.98 15.96 -20.04
C ALA A 254 -31.12 14.46 -20.37
N ASN A 255 -30.28 13.92 -21.25
CA ASN A 255 -30.44 12.58 -21.84
C ASN A 255 -29.25 11.67 -21.55
N ASP A 256 -28.05 12.22 -21.41
CA ASP A 256 -26.82 11.43 -21.38
C ASP A 256 -26.22 11.32 -19.97
N VAL A 257 -25.60 10.17 -19.71
CA VAL A 257 -24.71 9.91 -18.57
C VAL A 257 -23.34 9.55 -19.12
N VAL A 258 -22.33 10.31 -18.71
CA VAL A 258 -20.95 10.17 -19.19
C VAL A 258 -20.06 9.73 -18.04
N LEU A 259 -19.30 8.67 -18.28
CA LEU A 259 -18.23 8.20 -17.41
C LEU A 259 -16.90 8.73 -17.95
N THR A 260 -16.17 9.45 -17.10
CA THR A 260 -14.81 9.91 -17.40
C THR A 260 -13.83 9.20 -16.48
N THR A 261 -12.78 8.60 -17.03
CA THR A 261 -11.78 7.82 -16.29
C THR A 261 -10.36 8.16 -16.70
N SER A 262 -9.40 8.06 -15.79
CA SER A 262 -7.96 8.15 -16.07
C SER A 262 -7.16 7.36 -15.04
N ILE A 263 -5.93 6.94 -15.39
CA ILE A 263 -5.02 6.25 -14.47
C ILE A 263 -3.85 7.17 -14.11
N ASP A 264 -3.61 7.32 -12.81
CA ASP A 264 -2.46 8.04 -12.26
C ASP A 264 -2.02 7.39 -10.95
N PHE A 265 -0.92 6.64 -10.96
CA PHE A 265 -0.39 5.98 -9.77
C PHE A 265 0.16 6.96 -8.72
N SER A 266 0.33 8.24 -9.07
CA SER A 266 0.70 9.30 -8.15
C SER A 266 -0.52 9.94 -7.47
N ALA A 267 -1.74 9.63 -7.93
CA ALA A 267 -2.97 10.05 -7.28
C ALA A 267 -3.20 9.26 -5.98
N GLY A 268 -3.79 9.91 -4.98
CA GLY A 268 -3.99 9.31 -3.65
C GLY A 268 -2.73 9.23 -2.77
N THR A 269 -1.59 9.73 -3.25
CA THR A 269 -0.32 9.77 -2.48
C THR A 269 -0.36 10.79 -1.35
N GLY A 270 0.18 10.42 -0.19
CA GLY A 270 0.25 11.26 1.01
C GLY A 270 1.53 12.09 1.09
N ASN A 271 2.68 11.47 0.84
CA ASN A 271 3.99 12.11 0.96
C ASN A 271 4.77 12.23 -0.38
N THR A 272 5.90 12.95 -0.35
CA THR A 272 6.75 13.17 -1.54
C THR A 272 7.36 11.89 -2.10
N ASN A 273 7.72 10.95 -1.23
CA ASN A 273 8.32 9.66 -1.59
C ASN A 273 7.33 8.77 -2.35
N GLN A 274 6.13 8.58 -1.80
CA GLN A 274 5.01 7.88 -2.44
C GLN A 274 4.68 8.50 -3.80
N ARG A 275 4.69 9.83 -3.90
CA ARG A 275 4.49 10.53 -5.19
C ARG A 275 5.61 10.25 -6.18
N SER A 276 6.86 10.22 -5.74
CA SER A 276 7.99 9.85 -6.61
C SER A 276 7.86 8.42 -7.12
N ILE A 277 7.45 7.48 -6.27
CA ILE A 277 7.20 6.07 -6.67
C ILE A 277 6.05 6.01 -7.67
N GLY A 278 4.91 6.65 -7.38
CA GLY A 278 3.77 6.73 -8.29
C GLY A 278 4.12 7.32 -9.66
N ASN A 279 4.98 8.34 -9.70
CA ASN A 279 5.50 8.89 -10.96
C ASN A 279 6.37 7.91 -11.74
N SER A 280 7.20 7.11 -11.07
CA SER A 280 7.96 6.04 -11.72
C SER A 280 7.05 4.94 -12.27
N LEU A 281 6.01 4.54 -11.52
CA LEU A 281 5.00 3.58 -11.96
C LEU A 281 4.19 4.11 -13.16
N ASN A 282 3.85 5.39 -13.16
CA ASN A 282 3.24 6.07 -14.31
C ASN A 282 4.13 5.97 -15.56
N SER A 283 5.43 6.26 -15.43
CA SER A 283 6.39 6.13 -16.52
C SER A 283 6.54 4.68 -16.99
N ALA A 284 6.54 3.72 -16.07
CA ALA A 284 6.61 2.30 -16.41
C ALA A 284 5.38 1.84 -17.17
N PHE A 285 4.20 2.29 -16.75
CA PHE A 285 2.94 1.98 -17.42
C PHE A 285 2.94 2.50 -18.86
N ASP A 286 3.35 3.75 -19.07
CA ASP A 286 3.45 4.35 -20.40
C ASP A 286 4.50 3.67 -21.29
N ALA A 287 5.58 3.14 -20.69
CA ALA A 287 6.61 2.38 -21.37
C ALA A 287 6.19 0.93 -21.69
N GLY A 288 4.92 0.57 -21.47
CA GLY A 288 4.35 -0.73 -21.81
C GLY A 288 4.33 -1.73 -20.65
N GLN A 289 4.48 -1.27 -19.40
CA GLN A 289 4.38 -2.02 -18.13
C GLN A 289 5.49 -3.06 -17.92
N GLY A 290 5.81 -3.88 -18.92
CA GLY A 290 6.83 -4.92 -18.87
C GLY A 290 6.59 -5.89 -17.71
N ASN A 291 7.66 -6.27 -17.01
CA ASN A 291 7.57 -7.21 -15.91
C ASN A 291 7.04 -6.57 -14.61
N LEU A 292 6.72 -5.26 -14.60
CA LEU A 292 6.04 -4.59 -13.48
C LEU A 292 4.53 -4.83 -13.45
N GLN A 293 3.95 -5.46 -14.48
CA GLN A 293 2.51 -5.67 -14.59
C GLN A 293 1.84 -6.22 -13.30
N PRO A 294 2.38 -7.22 -12.57
CA PRO A 294 1.74 -7.71 -11.35
C PRO A 294 1.58 -6.64 -10.26
N ILE A 295 2.51 -5.69 -10.15
CA ILE A 295 2.46 -4.59 -9.17
C ILE A 295 1.40 -3.57 -9.60
N LEU A 296 1.39 -3.21 -10.88
CA LEU A 296 0.43 -2.27 -11.46
C LEU A 296 -1.00 -2.81 -11.35
N ASP A 297 -1.21 -4.09 -11.69
CA ASP A 297 -2.51 -4.76 -11.60
C ASP A 297 -3.00 -4.87 -10.15
N ALA A 298 -2.12 -5.18 -9.20
CA ALA A 298 -2.45 -5.24 -7.78
C ALA A 298 -2.89 -3.85 -7.26
N LEU A 299 -2.16 -2.79 -7.60
CA LEU A 299 -2.49 -1.41 -7.22
C LEU A 299 -3.81 -0.94 -7.86
N LEU A 300 -4.08 -1.29 -9.11
CA LEU A 300 -5.28 -0.84 -9.83
C LEU A 300 -6.55 -1.57 -9.42
N ASN A 301 -6.47 -2.89 -9.23
CA ASN A 301 -7.66 -3.74 -9.13
C ASN A 301 -7.92 -4.26 -7.71
N ASN A 302 -6.88 -4.36 -6.87
CA ASN A 302 -6.97 -5.08 -5.59
C ASN A 302 -6.69 -4.21 -4.36
N VAL A 303 -6.29 -2.95 -4.54
CA VAL A 303 -6.09 -1.99 -3.46
C VAL A 303 -7.13 -0.89 -3.59
N THR A 304 -8.03 -0.80 -2.61
CA THR A 304 -9.07 0.24 -2.56
C THR A 304 -8.92 1.04 -1.27
N GLY A 305 -9.24 2.33 -1.32
CA GLY A 305 -9.04 3.24 -0.20
C GLY A 305 -7.64 3.86 -0.14
N THR A 306 -7.57 5.07 0.43
CA THR A 306 -6.36 5.89 0.42
C THR A 306 -5.25 5.32 1.32
N ASP A 307 -5.57 4.91 2.54
CA ASP A 307 -4.56 4.43 3.51
C ASP A 307 -3.88 3.14 2.99
N ALA A 308 -4.66 2.15 2.57
CA ALA A 308 -4.12 0.90 2.00
C ALA A 308 -3.28 1.13 0.74
N TYR A 309 -3.60 2.16 -0.04
CA TYR A 309 -2.80 2.54 -1.22
C TYR A 309 -1.48 3.21 -0.85
N GLN A 310 -1.48 4.05 0.20
CA GLN A 310 -0.28 4.66 0.73
C GLN A 310 0.65 3.60 1.34
N ASP A 311 0.12 2.68 2.14
CA ASP A 311 0.86 1.55 2.71
C ASP A 311 1.48 0.67 1.61
N ALA A 312 0.72 0.40 0.53
CA ALA A 312 1.23 -0.35 -0.62
C ALA A 312 2.41 0.35 -1.31
N LEU A 313 2.38 1.68 -1.45
CA LEU A 313 3.50 2.45 -2.00
C LEU A 313 4.69 2.50 -1.04
N ASP A 314 4.46 2.57 0.26
CA ASP A 314 5.52 2.54 1.28
C ASP A 314 6.26 1.20 1.30
N GLN A 315 5.56 0.09 1.04
CA GLN A 315 6.18 -1.23 0.83
C GLN A 315 7.05 -1.29 -0.44
N LEU A 316 6.81 -0.43 -1.44
CA LEU A 316 7.64 -0.31 -2.65
C LEU A 316 8.83 0.65 -2.49
N SER A 317 8.94 1.32 -1.35
CA SER A 317 9.94 2.35 -1.09
C SER A 317 11.33 1.78 -0.76
N ALA A 318 12.38 2.54 -1.05
CA ALA A 318 13.77 2.23 -0.68
C ALA A 318 14.23 2.95 0.60
N GLU A 319 13.33 3.55 1.38
CA GLU A 319 13.65 4.33 2.59
C GLU A 319 14.37 3.55 3.70
N VAL A 320 14.22 2.24 3.76
CA VAL A 320 14.96 1.41 4.73
C VAL A 320 16.48 1.59 4.58
N PHE A 321 16.98 1.83 3.37
CA PHE A 321 18.41 2.06 3.15
C PHE A 321 18.87 3.41 3.75
N LEU A 322 18.05 4.47 3.68
CA LEU A 322 18.32 5.74 4.36
C LEU A 322 18.28 5.58 5.89
N SER A 323 17.38 4.71 6.38
CA SER A 323 17.29 4.37 7.81
C SER A 323 18.58 3.70 8.30
N THR A 324 19.15 2.76 7.51
CA THR A 324 20.44 2.13 7.84
C THR A 324 21.63 3.11 7.83
N GLU A 325 21.63 4.11 6.93
CA GLU A 325 22.66 5.15 6.90
C GLU A 325 22.57 6.07 8.13
N THR A 326 21.36 6.49 8.50
CA THR A 326 21.10 7.30 9.71
C THR A 326 21.54 6.55 10.97
N ALA A 327 21.20 5.26 11.07
CA ALA A 327 21.65 4.42 12.18
C ALA A 327 23.18 4.29 12.25
N SER A 328 23.85 4.19 11.10
CA SER A 328 25.32 4.14 10.99
C SER A 328 25.97 5.47 11.43
N LEU A 329 25.39 6.61 11.05
CA LEU A 329 25.83 7.94 11.50
C LEU A 329 25.82 8.05 13.03
N PHE A 330 24.71 7.67 13.67
CA PHE A 330 24.61 7.75 15.12
C PHE A 330 25.52 6.76 15.85
N ALA A 331 25.73 5.57 15.30
CA ALA A 331 26.71 4.62 15.79
C ALA A 331 28.14 5.20 15.75
N ALA A 332 28.53 5.79 14.61
CA ALA A 332 29.82 6.43 14.40
C ALA A 332 30.07 7.59 15.38
N ASN A 333 29.06 8.43 15.61
CA ASN A 333 29.12 9.55 16.56
C ASN A 333 29.25 9.06 18.01
N SER A 334 28.52 8.00 18.36
CA SER A 334 28.60 7.36 19.69
C SER A 334 30.01 6.80 19.94
N PHE A 335 30.59 6.10 18.95
CA PHE A 335 31.94 5.56 19.06
C PHE A 335 33.02 6.65 19.12
N SER A 336 32.88 7.73 18.34
CA SER A 336 33.83 8.86 18.39
C SER A 336 33.84 9.53 19.77
N ASN A 337 32.65 9.75 20.35
CA ASN A 337 32.50 10.27 21.71
C ASN A 337 33.16 9.36 22.76
N LEU A 338 33.09 8.04 22.56
CA LEU A 338 33.67 7.05 23.47
C LEU A 338 35.20 7.18 23.58
N LEU A 339 35.90 7.51 22.49
CA LEU A 339 37.36 7.69 22.48
C LEU A 339 37.81 8.79 23.44
N PHE A 340 36.94 9.75 23.77
CA PHE A 340 37.24 10.81 24.73
C PHE A 340 37.13 10.41 26.19
N SER A 341 36.66 9.20 26.50
CA SER A 341 36.49 8.75 27.89
C SER A 341 37.62 7.84 28.37
N CYS A 342 38.43 8.34 29.29
CA CYS A 342 39.39 7.58 30.10
C CYS A 342 39.52 8.36 31.42
N ASP A 343 38.47 8.26 32.24
CA ASP A 343 38.42 8.92 33.52
C ASP A 343 39.32 8.15 34.49
N VAL A 344 40.31 8.84 35.07
CA VAL A 344 41.18 8.29 36.12
C VAL A 344 41.02 9.11 37.41
N ALA A 345 41.38 8.52 38.54
CA ALA A 345 41.52 9.27 39.78
C ALA A 345 42.67 10.29 39.62
N GLY A 346 42.35 11.57 39.73
CA GLY A 346 43.34 12.65 39.78
C GLY A 346 43.70 13.02 41.23
N ASP A 347 44.73 13.85 41.40
CA ASP A 347 45.02 14.49 42.68
C ASP A 347 44.02 15.64 42.92
N GLY A 348 43.26 15.58 44.02
CA GLY A 348 42.26 16.60 44.38
C GLY A 348 40.89 16.44 43.69
N LEU A 349 40.05 17.48 43.78
CA LEU A 349 38.83 17.58 42.98
C LEU A 349 39.29 17.84 41.54
N ASN A 350 39.08 16.90 40.62
CA ASN A 350 39.57 17.06 39.25
C ASN A 350 38.70 16.21 38.31
N ALA A 351 37.49 16.71 38.05
CA ALA A 351 36.50 16.05 37.19
C ALA A 351 36.86 15.99 35.69
N LEU A 352 38.04 16.51 35.33
CA LEU A 352 38.59 16.56 33.98
C LEU A 352 39.92 15.79 33.85
N SER A 353 40.42 15.18 34.93
CA SER A 353 41.74 14.54 34.98
C SER A 353 41.88 13.46 33.91
N GLN A 354 43.04 13.47 33.23
CA GLN A 354 43.42 12.44 32.26
C GLN A 354 44.58 11.61 32.80
N GLY A 355 44.59 10.33 32.47
CA GLY A 355 45.65 9.41 32.88
C GLY A 355 45.87 8.29 31.87
N GLN A 356 46.68 7.34 32.28
CA GLN A 356 46.89 6.10 31.55
C GLN A 356 45.85 5.09 32.00
N CYS A 357 45.10 4.52 31.06
CA CYS A 357 44.10 3.52 31.42
C CYS A 357 43.85 2.54 30.27
N VAL A 358 43.43 1.34 30.63
CA VAL A 358 42.67 0.45 29.74
C VAL A 358 41.20 0.53 30.11
N TRP A 359 40.32 0.43 29.12
CA TRP A 359 38.88 0.52 29.37
C TRP A 359 38.07 -0.45 28.51
N VAL A 360 36.90 -0.81 29.02
CA VAL A 360 35.88 -1.62 28.33
C VAL A 360 34.50 -1.05 28.63
N GLN A 361 33.62 -1.04 27.64
CA GLN A 361 32.26 -0.50 27.73
C GLN A 361 31.28 -1.38 26.95
N PRO A 362 30.51 -2.25 27.63
CA PRO A 362 29.23 -2.70 27.10
C PRO A 362 28.25 -1.53 26.98
N GLN A 363 27.48 -1.52 25.89
CA GLN A 363 26.48 -0.49 25.62
C GLN A 363 25.24 -1.06 24.90
N GLY A 364 24.11 -0.40 25.10
CA GLY A 364 22.87 -0.63 24.38
C GLY A 364 22.25 0.69 23.96
N ARG A 365 21.59 0.70 22.81
CA ARG A 365 20.97 1.89 22.21
C ARG A 365 19.64 1.53 21.56
N VAL A 366 18.66 2.40 21.76
CA VAL A 366 17.39 2.37 21.04
C VAL A 366 17.26 3.68 20.29
N THR A 367 17.05 3.61 18.98
CA THR A 367 16.78 4.77 18.12
C THR A 367 15.37 4.62 17.56
N ARG A 368 14.57 5.68 17.60
CA ARG A 368 13.25 5.73 16.96
C ARG A 368 13.13 7.01 16.15
N GLN A 369 12.85 6.86 14.86
CA GLN A 369 12.41 7.94 13.99
C GLN A 369 10.92 7.72 13.69
N ASN A 370 10.08 8.68 14.07
CA ASN A 370 8.67 8.65 13.76
C ASN A 370 8.45 8.92 12.26
N ASN A 371 7.36 8.40 11.72
CA ASN A 371 6.92 8.76 10.38
C ASN A 371 6.50 10.24 10.31
N ASP A 372 6.68 10.85 9.15
CA ASP A 372 6.28 12.22 8.89
C ASP A 372 5.84 12.41 7.43
N SER A 373 5.71 13.66 6.99
CA SER A 373 5.31 13.99 5.62
C SER A 373 6.34 13.63 4.55
N GLN A 374 7.50 13.08 4.93
CA GLN A 374 8.59 12.71 4.03
C GLN A 374 9.10 11.29 4.25
N SER A 375 8.98 10.71 5.44
CA SER A 375 9.58 9.40 5.78
C SER A 375 8.63 8.42 6.46
N ILE A 376 8.85 7.12 6.21
CA ILE A 376 8.12 5.98 6.81
C ILE A 376 8.49 5.77 8.30
N GLY A 377 9.62 6.31 8.75
CA GLY A 377 10.15 6.10 10.10
C GLY A 377 10.72 4.71 10.34
N PHE A 378 11.47 4.55 11.44
CA PHE A 378 12.08 3.28 11.84
C PHE A 378 12.30 3.18 13.36
N ASP A 379 12.41 1.95 13.82
CA ASP A 379 12.90 1.59 15.16
C ASP A 379 14.18 0.76 15.02
N GLU A 380 15.19 1.06 15.83
CA GLU A 380 16.45 0.32 15.89
C GLU A 380 16.78 -0.05 17.34
N TYR A 381 17.18 -1.31 17.54
CA TYR A 381 17.76 -1.81 18.78
C TYR A 381 19.18 -2.28 18.52
N ALA A 382 20.16 -1.64 19.16
CA ALA A 382 21.57 -1.95 19.01
C ALA A 382 22.20 -2.32 20.36
N GLY A 383 23.11 -3.28 20.35
CA GLY A 383 23.88 -3.71 21.52
C GLY A 383 25.32 -4.02 21.12
N GLY A 384 26.27 -3.67 21.98
CA GLY A 384 27.67 -3.81 21.61
C GLY A 384 28.66 -3.75 22.77
N LEU A 385 29.92 -3.94 22.40
CA LEU A 385 31.06 -3.86 23.28
C LEU A 385 32.14 -3.04 22.59
N ALA A 386 32.73 -2.11 23.33
CA ALA A 386 33.91 -1.40 22.90
C ALA A 386 34.99 -1.44 23.97
N GLY A 387 36.24 -1.31 23.55
CA GLY A 387 37.40 -1.32 24.44
C GLY A 387 38.55 -0.52 23.86
N GLY A 388 39.46 -0.09 24.72
CA GLY A 388 40.58 0.72 24.29
C GLY A 388 41.61 0.97 25.38
N ALA A 389 42.62 1.74 25.02
CA ALA A 389 43.69 2.14 25.93
C ALA A 389 44.11 3.58 25.67
N GLN A 390 44.61 4.25 26.70
CA GLN A 390 45.16 5.59 26.66
C GLN A 390 46.51 5.63 27.40
N VAL A 391 47.48 6.34 26.83
CA VAL A 391 48.82 6.52 27.39
C VAL A 391 49.20 7.99 27.42
N SER A 392 49.99 8.38 28.43
CA SER A 392 50.65 9.68 28.50
C SER A 392 52.02 9.56 27.85
N PHE A 393 52.32 10.41 26.87
CA PHE A 393 53.59 10.37 26.14
C PHE A 393 54.42 11.66 26.32
N ALA A 394 53.81 12.71 26.85
CA ALA A 394 54.47 13.95 27.26
C ALA A 394 53.63 14.60 28.38
N PRO A 395 54.19 15.53 29.17
CA PRO A 395 53.41 16.25 30.17
C PRO A 395 52.14 16.85 29.56
N ASN A 396 50.99 16.61 30.18
CA ASN A 396 49.67 17.07 29.74
C ASN A 396 49.13 16.49 28.42
N TRP A 397 49.84 15.55 27.77
CA TRP A 397 49.46 14.97 26.48
C TRP A 397 49.17 13.48 26.58
N PHE A 398 48.02 13.07 26.03
CA PHE A 398 47.53 11.69 26.05
C PHE A 398 47.15 11.24 24.65
N ALA A 399 47.55 10.02 24.29
CA ALA A 399 47.14 9.35 23.07
C ALA A 399 46.34 8.11 23.42
N GLY A 400 45.24 7.87 22.71
CA GLY A 400 44.39 6.70 22.93
C GLY A 400 43.97 6.03 21.64
N VAL A 401 43.66 4.74 21.74
CA VAL A 401 43.09 3.91 20.67
C VAL A 401 41.89 3.15 21.19
N GLY A 402 40.92 2.87 20.33
CA GLY A 402 39.73 2.10 20.67
C GLY A 402 39.22 1.27 19.52
N PHE A 403 38.52 0.20 19.85
CA PHE A 403 37.83 -0.71 18.95
C PHE A 403 36.43 -0.99 19.49
N GLY A 404 35.46 -1.14 18.60
CA GLY A 404 34.07 -1.40 18.96
C GLY A 404 33.41 -2.39 18.01
N TYR A 405 32.51 -3.20 18.56
CA TYR A 405 31.61 -4.05 17.82
C TYR A 405 30.17 -3.80 18.30
N GLU A 406 29.23 -3.62 17.37
CA GLU A 406 27.80 -3.58 17.65
C GLU A 406 27.05 -4.57 16.74
N ASN A 407 26.00 -5.18 17.28
CA ASN A 407 24.96 -5.84 16.51
C ASN A 407 23.65 -5.07 16.69
N ALA A 408 22.89 -4.91 15.61
CA ALA A 408 21.62 -4.19 15.66
C ALA A 408 20.55 -4.82 14.77
N SER A 409 19.29 -4.62 15.15
CA SER A 409 18.10 -4.92 14.35
C SER A 409 17.28 -3.65 14.17
N LEU A 410 16.81 -3.42 12.95
CA LEU A 410 16.04 -2.26 12.53
C LEU A 410 14.77 -2.72 11.80
N SER A 411 13.65 -2.06 12.08
CA SER A 411 12.37 -2.29 11.39
C SER A 411 11.72 -0.96 11.01
N THR A 412 11.04 -0.90 9.87
CA THR A 412 10.32 0.31 9.40
C THR A 412 8.81 0.18 9.59
N GLY A 413 8.08 1.31 9.44
CA GLY A 413 6.62 1.31 9.39
C GLY A 413 6.01 0.60 8.16
N SER A 414 6.83 0.17 7.19
CA SER A 414 6.43 -0.53 5.97
C SER A 414 6.76 -2.03 5.98
N ASP A 415 6.99 -2.61 7.16
CA ASP A 415 7.38 -4.02 7.34
C ASP A 415 8.66 -4.43 6.59
N ALA A 416 9.61 -3.49 6.49
CA ALA A 416 10.98 -3.78 6.08
C ALA A 416 11.86 -3.97 7.32
N ASP A 417 12.69 -5.01 7.30
CA ASP A 417 13.57 -5.41 8.38
C ASP A 417 15.04 -5.40 7.94
N SER A 418 15.94 -5.03 8.84
CA SER A 418 17.37 -5.04 8.58
C SER A 418 18.15 -5.48 9.82
N THR A 419 19.14 -6.35 9.65
CA THR A 419 20.08 -6.73 10.71
C THR A 419 21.48 -6.28 10.34
N SER A 420 22.30 -5.93 11.34
CA SER A 420 23.64 -5.42 11.07
C SER A 420 24.71 -5.86 12.05
N ASN A 421 25.94 -5.93 11.54
CA ASN A 421 27.17 -6.09 12.30
C ASN A 421 28.10 -4.92 12.00
N ARG A 422 28.49 -4.19 13.03
CA ARG A 422 29.21 -2.92 12.91
C ARG A 422 30.55 -3.01 13.61
N PHE A 423 31.63 -2.67 12.90
CA PHE A 423 32.99 -2.68 13.43
C PHE A 423 33.57 -1.28 13.35
N ASN A 424 34.07 -0.79 14.48
CA ASN A 424 34.60 0.56 14.62
C ASN A 424 36.03 0.52 15.16
N ALA A 425 36.89 1.40 14.67
CA ALA A 425 38.22 1.61 15.19
C ALA A 425 38.57 3.10 15.15
N GLY A 426 39.38 3.56 16.10
CA GLY A 426 39.79 4.96 16.10
C GLY A 426 40.91 5.29 17.06
N ALA A 427 41.43 6.49 16.90
CA ALA A 427 42.47 7.05 17.74
C ALA A 427 42.07 8.43 18.23
N SER A 428 42.58 8.81 19.40
CA SER A 428 42.38 10.13 19.99
C SER A 428 43.69 10.72 20.51
N LEU A 429 43.72 12.05 20.53
CA LEU A 429 44.79 12.85 21.09
C LEU A 429 44.15 13.89 22.02
N LYS A 430 44.65 14.00 23.25
CA LYS A 430 44.13 14.92 24.27
C LYS A 430 45.25 15.73 24.86
N TYR A 431 44.98 17.02 25.08
CA TYR A 431 45.81 17.93 25.82
C TYR A 431 45.02 18.47 27.01
N GLN A 432 45.48 18.19 28.22
CA GLN A 432 44.83 18.63 29.46
C GLN A 432 45.81 19.44 30.30
N ASN A 433 45.54 20.75 30.44
CA ASN A 433 46.38 21.66 31.23
C ASN A 433 45.52 22.44 32.23
N GLY A 434 45.62 22.04 33.50
CA GLY A 434 44.75 22.57 34.56
C GLY A 434 43.27 22.38 34.20
N PRO A 435 42.45 23.45 34.19
CA PRO A 435 41.01 23.35 33.93
C PRO A 435 40.65 23.18 32.44
N LEU A 436 41.61 23.28 31.51
CA LEU A 436 41.33 23.18 30.07
C LEU A 436 41.63 21.77 29.53
N LEU A 437 40.67 21.21 28.79
CA LEU A 437 40.83 20.00 27.97
C LEU A 437 40.56 20.34 26.51
N LEU A 438 41.51 20.02 25.64
CA LEU A 438 41.33 19.96 24.20
C LEU A 438 41.53 18.53 23.74
N ALA A 439 40.61 17.99 22.96
CA ALA A 439 40.70 16.63 22.45
C ALA A 439 40.32 16.58 20.98
N THR A 440 40.95 15.67 20.25
CA THR A 440 40.62 15.36 18.86
C THR A 440 40.63 13.86 18.65
N ALA A 441 39.73 13.35 17.83
CA ALA A 441 39.63 11.94 17.49
C ALA A 441 39.40 11.77 15.99
N VAL A 442 39.97 10.70 15.46
CA VAL A 442 39.64 10.17 14.12
C VAL A 442 39.22 8.72 14.29
N SER A 443 38.07 8.39 13.74
CA SER A 443 37.50 7.06 13.77
C SER A 443 37.03 6.66 12.39
N GLY A 444 36.89 5.35 12.18
CA GLY A 444 36.23 4.82 11.01
C GLY A 444 35.67 3.44 11.29
N GLY A 445 34.76 3.03 10.43
CA GLY A 445 34.05 1.78 10.62
C GLY A 445 33.43 1.23 9.34
N ILE A 446 33.03 -0.03 9.46
CA ILE A 446 32.35 -0.80 8.42
C ILE A 446 31.15 -1.47 9.08
N ASP A 447 29.99 -1.28 8.45
CA ASP A 447 28.70 -1.75 8.88
C ASP A 447 28.14 -2.65 7.77
N ASP A 448 28.06 -3.96 8.04
CA ASP A 448 27.46 -4.94 7.13
C ASP A 448 25.99 -5.11 7.49
N TYR A 449 25.10 -4.95 6.50
CA TYR A 449 23.65 -5.05 6.63
C TYR A 449 23.08 -6.17 5.76
N ASP A 450 22.12 -6.90 6.31
CA ASP A 450 21.22 -7.79 5.57
C ASP A 450 19.80 -7.24 5.74
N THR A 451 19.13 -6.95 4.62
CA THR A 451 17.86 -6.21 4.58
C THR A 451 16.82 -6.94 3.75
N ASP A 452 15.64 -7.12 4.33
CA ASP A 452 14.48 -7.73 3.73
C ASP A 452 13.33 -6.72 3.69
N ARG A 453 12.71 -6.55 2.53
CA ARG A 453 11.52 -5.70 2.34
C ARG A 453 10.35 -6.57 1.94
N THR A 454 9.27 -6.51 2.72
CA THR A 454 8.05 -7.28 2.48
C THR A 454 7.10 -6.51 1.58
N ILE A 455 6.62 -7.15 0.52
CA ILE A 455 5.61 -6.59 -0.39
C ILE A 455 4.38 -7.51 -0.33
N ASN A 456 3.39 -7.07 0.44
CA ASN A 456 2.18 -7.81 0.78
C ASN A 456 0.94 -6.90 0.66
N PHE A 457 0.55 -6.61 -0.58
CA PHE A 457 -0.69 -5.89 -0.90
C PHE A 457 -1.33 -6.48 -2.16
N GLY A 458 -2.65 -6.29 -2.30
CA GLY A 458 -3.36 -6.62 -3.54
C GLY A 458 -3.21 -8.08 -4.01
N GLY A 459 -3.03 -9.02 -3.07
CA GLY A 459 -2.80 -10.45 -3.34
C GLY A 459 -1.34 -10.84 -3.60
N LEU A 460 -0.42 -9.88 -3.60
CA LEU A 460 1.02 -10.14 -3.64
C LEU A 460 1.52 -10.62 -2.28
N ASN A 461 2.56 -11.43 -2.29
CA ASN A 461 3.29 -11.86 -1.11
C ASN A 461 4.74 -12.16 -1.52
N LEU A 462 5.56 -11.12 -1.57
CA LEU A 462 6.94 -11.14 -2.06
C LEU A 462 7.88 -10.61 -0.98
N VAL A 463 9.13 -11.07 -0.99
CA VAL A 463 10.19 -10.55 -0.11
C VAL A 463 11.40 -10.21 -0.97
N ALA A 464 11.75 -8.92 -1.02
CA ALA A 464 12.96 -8.44 -1.68
C ALA A 464 14.11 -8.44 -0.67
N THR A 465 15.18 -9.16 -0.98
CA THR A 465 16.32 -9.35 -0.07
C THR A 465 17.58 -8.73 -0.66
N SER A 466 18.42 -8.15 0.20
CA SER A 466 19.70 -7.56 -0.18
C SER A 466 20.72 -7.58 0.95
N GLY A 467 21.99 -7.64 0.59
CA GLY A 467 23.11 -7.36 1.49
C GLY A 467 23.82 -6.09 1.04
N HIS A 468 24.15 -5.19 1.98
CA HIS A 468 24.85 -3.96 1.67
C HIS A 468 25.80 -3.53 2.78
N ARG A 469 26.73 -2.64 2.42
CA ARG A 469 27.74 -2.13 3.35
C ARG A 469 27.68 -0.62 3.42
N VAL A 470 27.70 -0.10 4.62
CA VAL A 470 27.96 1.31 4.92
C VAL A 470 29.36 1.40 5.53
N SER A 471 30.15 2.35 5.07
CA SER A 471 31.46 2.65 5.67
C SER A 471 31.52 4.11 6.03
N HIS A 472 32.25 4.43 7.09
CA HIS A 472 32.36 5.81 7.54
C HIS A 472 33.75 6.17 8.02
N VAL A 473 34.04 7.47 7.94
CA VAL A 473 35.19 8.11 8.57
C VAL A 473 34.70 9.34 9.29
N SER A 474 35.01 9.46 10.58
CA SER A 474 34.61 10.59 11.40
C SER A 474 35.82 11.30 11.99
N GLY A 475 35.74 12.62 12.06
CA GLY A 475 36.67 13.49 12.78
C GLY A 475 35.90 14.29 13.82
N GLN A 476 36.35 14.23 15.08
CA GLN A 476 35.72 14.96 16.18
C GLN A 476 36.74 15.82 16.93
N VAL A 477 36.34 17.02 17.32
CA VAL A 477 37.10 17.91 18.19
C VAL A 477 36.25 18.31 19.39
N ARG A 478 36.82 18.25 20.59
CA ARG A 478 36.20 18.64 21.85
C ARG A 478 37.04 19.71 22.53
N ALA A 479 36.39 20.78 22.97
CA ALA A 479 36.95 21.73 23.92
C ALA A 479 36.10 21.74 25.19
N ALA A 480 36.71 21.58 26.36
CA ALA A 480 36.02 21.61 27.65
C ALA A 480 36.81 22.42 28.68
N TYR A 481 36.11 23.11 29.57
CA TYR A 481 36.73 23.89 30.65
C TYR A 481 36.07 23.55 31.98
N LEU A 482 36.86 23.30 33.02
CA LEU A 482 36.39 22.92 34.34
C LEU A 482 36.31 24.14 35.28
N PHE A 483 35.14 24.39 35.84
CA PHE A 483 34.92 25.29 36.96
C PHE A 483 34.64 24.47 38.21
N GLU A 484 35.41 24.70 39.28
CA GLU A 484 35.26 23.98 40.54
C GLU A 484 34.93 24.93 41.69
N HIS A 485 34.00 24.51 42.56
CA HIS A 485 33.63 25.23 43.77
C HIS A 485 33.22 24.27 44.89
N GLY A 486 34.11 24.08 45.88
CA GLY A 486 33.90 23.07 46.91
C GLY A 486 33.78 21.68 46.27
N THR A 487 32.79 20.89 46.65
CA THR A 487 32.55 19.56 46.05
C THR A 487 31.86 19.59 44.68
N TRP A 488 31.50 20.77 44.16
CA TRP A 488 30.74 20.90 42.92
C TRP A 488 31.64 21.31 41.77
N PHE A 489 31.30 20.84 40.57
CA PHE A 489 31.93 21.28 39.33
C PHE A 489 30.90 21.58 38.24
N ALA A 490 31.27 22.49 37.34
CA ALA A 490 30.60 22.73 36.09
C ALA A 490 31.63 22.67 34.95
N LYS A 491 31.30 21.92 33.90
CA LYS A 491 32.15 21.66 32.75
C LYS A 491 31.37 22.03 31.47
N PRO A 492 31.37 23.29 31.03
CA PRO A 492 31.00 23.62 29.66
C PRO A 492 31.93 22.91 28.69
N GLN A 493 31.35 22.38 27.62
CA GLN A 493 32.04 21.73 26.53
C GLN A 493 31.41 22.08 25.19
N LEU A 494 32.22 22.03 24.16
CA LEU A 494 31.82 22.18 22.77
C LEU A 494 32.42 21.03 21.97
N ASP A 495 31.55 20.26 21.32
CA ASP A 495 31.93 19.22 20.37
C ASP A 495 31.65 19.70 18.94
N VAL A 496 32.58 19.44 18.03
CA VAL A 496 32.42 19.62 16.59
C VAL A 496 32.76 18.29 15.93
N ASN A 497 31.86 17.78 15.09
CA ASN A 497 32.01 16.49 14.44
C ASN A 497 31.79 16.61 12.93
N VAL A 498 32.58 15.88 12.15
CA VAL A 498 32.42 15.71 10.71
C VAL A 498 32.47 14.22 10.42
N THR A 499 31.41 13.67 9.85
CA THR A 499 31.31 12.26 9.51
C THR A 499 31.01 12.12 8.02
N HIS A 500 31.91 11.47 7.30
CA HIS A 500 31.71 11.08 5.92
C HIS A 500 31.24 9.62 5.87
N LEU A 501 30.12 9.37 5.21
CA LEU A 501 29.49 8.07 5.01
C LEU A 501 29.50 7.68 3.54
N ASN A 502 29.70 6.40 3.26
CA ASN A 502 29.65 5.85 1.91
C ASN A 502 28.90 4.52 1.93
N ARG A 503 27.86 4.41 1.09
CA ARG A 503 27.14 3.15 0.82
C ARG A 503 27.30 2.80 -0.66
N GLY A 504 27.71 1.56 -0.93
CA GLY A 504 27.73 1.03 -2.29
C GLY A 504 26.33 0.94 -2.92
N SER A 505 26.25 0.83 -4.24
CA SER A 505 24.99 0.51 -4.91
C SER A 505 24.44 -0.83 -4.43
N VAL A 506 23.13 -0.94 -4.33
CA VAL A 506 22.44 -2.16 -3.88
C VAL A 506 21.56 -2.69 -5.00
N THR A 507 21.47 -4.00 -5.12
CA THR A 507 20.59 -4.67 -6.07
C THR A 507 19.87 -5.76 -5.31
N GLU A 508 18.55 -5.64 -5.20
CA GLU A 508 17.72 -6.62 -4.50
C GLU A 508 17.46 -7.85 -5.37
N SER A 509 17.10 -8.96 -4.70
CA SER A 509 16.66 -10.20 -5.33
C SER A 509 15.47 -10.81 -4.58
N GLY A 510 14.81 -11.83 -5.15
CA GLY A 510 13.69 -12.52 -4.49
C GLY A 510 12.33 -11.82 -4.56
N GLY A 511 12.28 -10.50 -4.64
CA GLY A 511 11.07 -9.67 -4.66
C GLY A 511 10.33 -9.58 -6.00
N GLY A 512 10.69 -10.42 -6.98
CA GLY A 512 10.07 -10.45 -8.32
C GLY A 512 10.03 -9.07 -9.01
N ALA A 513 8.82 -8.63 -9.36
CA ALA A 513 8.57 -7.34 -10.01
C ALA A 513 8.99 -6.13 -9.14
N ALA A 514 9.00 -6.28 -7.81
CA ALA A 514 9.27 -5.20 -6.86
C ALA A 514 10.76 -5.03 -6.52
N ASN A 515 11.66 -5.86 -7.07
CA ASN A 515 13.10 -5.71 -6.82
C ASN A 515 13.61 -4.36 -7.32
N LEU A 516 14.46 -3.73 -6.51
CA LEU A 516 15.05 -2.44 -6.79
C LEU A 516 16.55 -2.54 -7.09
N SER A 517 17.00 -1.63 -7.94
CA SER A 517 18.40 -1.20 -8.03
C SER A 517 18.51 0.14 -7.36
N ILE A 518 19.27 0.22 -6.27
CA ILE A 518 19.46 1.44 -5.49
C ILE A 518 20.86 1.99 -5.77
N SER A 519 20.92 3.27 -6.14
CA SER A 519 22.19 3.96 -6.38
C SER A 519 23.05 4.02 -5.12
N GLY A 520 24.37 4.03 -5.28
CA GLY A 520 25.28 4.28 -4.15
C GLY A 520 25.19 5.73 -3.68
N SER A 521 25.57 5.98 -2.43
CA SER A 521 25.53 7.30 -1.79
C SER A 521 26.89 7.65 -1.15
N SER A 522 27.14 8.95 -1.00
CA SER A 522 28.35 9.47 -0.37
C SER A 522 28.04 10.83 0.25
N ASP A 523 27.84 10.82 1.57
CA ASP A 523 27.26 11.94 2.30
C ASP A 523 28.21 12.40 3.41
N THR A 524 28.21 13.70 3.70
CA THR A 524 29.06 14.27 4.75
C THR A 524 28.20 15.07 5.71
N TYR A 525 28.17 14.64 6.96
CA TYR A 525 27.39 15.27 8.02
C TYR A 525 28.31 16.09 8.90
N PHE A 526 27.90 17.33 9.15
CA PHE A 526 28.53 18.21 10.12
C PHE A 526 27.63 18.35 11.34
N SER A 527 28.20 18.33 12.54
CA SER A 527 27.46 18.71 13.74
C SER A 527 28.28 19.52 14.74
N ILE A 528 27.57 20.36 15.49
CA ILE A 528 28.11 21.14 16.59
C ILE A 528 27.23 20.98 17.83
N THR A 529 27.85 20.66 18.97
CA THR A 529 27.14 20.33 20.21
C THR A 529 27.74 21.10 21.38
N PRO A 530 27.25 22.33 21.67
CA PRO A 530 27.46 22.96 22.97
C PRO A 530 26.72 22.20 24.08
N ALA A 531 27.40 21.93 25.19
CA ALA A 531 26.81 21.30 26.37
C ALA A 531 27.44 21.81 27.67
N VAL A 532 26.75 21.64 28.79
CA VAL A 532 27.27 21.87 30.14
C VAL A 532 27.01 20.63 30.97
N GLU A 533 28.06 20.09 31.57
CA GLU A 533 27.98 19.02 32.57
C GLU A 533 28.15 19.62 33.97
N VAL A 534 27.25 19.31 34.88
CA VAL A 534 27.32 19.69 36.29
C VAL A 534 27.36 18.42 37.11
N GLY A 535 28.24 18.39 38.10
CA GLY A 535 28.33 17.25 38.98
C GLY A 535 28.88 17.60 40.35
N ASN A 536 28.97 16.58 41.19
CA ASN A 536 29.44 16.68 42.56
C ASN A 536 30.42 15.54 42.85
N GLU A 537 31.36 15.75 43.75
CA GLU A 537 32.27 14.72 44.25
C GLU A 537 31.95 14.36 45.70
N ILE A 538 31.67 13.08 45.91
CA ILE A 538 31.29 12.51 47.20
C ILE A 538 32.35 11.52 47.63
N ASN A 539 33.05 11.81 48.74
CA ASN A 539 34.02 10.89 49.32
C ASN A 539 33.29 9.66 49.91
N LEU A 540 33.77 8.47 49.55
CA LEU A 540 33.30 7.18 50.07
C LEU A 540 34.12 6.79 51.31
N ILE A 541 33.52 5.97 52.19
CA ILE A 541 34.08 5.58 53.49
C ILE A 541 35.46 4.90 53.38
N ASP A 542 35.71 4.19 52.28
CA ASP A 542 36.95 3.43 52.04
C ASP A 542 38.00 4.21 51.20
N GLY A 543 37.88 5.53 51.10
CA GLY A 543 38.83 6.38 50.35
C GLY A 543 38.60 6.45 48.84
N GLY A 544 37.47 5.93 48.35
CA GLY A 544 37.00 6.14 46.97
C GLY A 544 36.23 7.45 46.79
N VAL A 545 35.90 7.79 45.54
CA VAL A 545 35.09 8.98 45.19
C VAL A 545 33.93 8.55 44.30
N LEU A 546 32.72 8.99 44.61
CA LEU A 546 31.55 8.87 43.73
C LEU A 546 31.26 10.23 43.11
N ARG A 547 31.16 10.27 41.78
CA ARG A 547 30.92 11.48 41.00
C ARG A 547 29.63 11.37 40.19
N PRO A 548 28.46 11.70 40.76
CA PRO A 548 27.24 11.89 39.98
C PRO A 548 27.36 13.11 39.07
N PHE A 549 26.78 13.03 37.87
CA PHE A 549 26.73 14.14 36.92
C PHE A 549 25.41 14.17 36.15
N VAL A 550 25.07 15.37 35.69
CA VAL A 550 24.05 15.63 34.67
C VAL A 550 24.67 16.53 33.60
N ARG A 551 24.49 16.17 32.34
CA ARG A 551 24.89 16.97 31.18
C ARG A 551 23.66 17.35 30.39
N ALA A 552 23.59 18.61 29.97
CA ALA A 552 22.56 19.11 29.05
C ALA A 552 23.24 19.85 27.90
N GLY A 553 22.78 19.65 26.67
CA GLY A 553 23.33 20.26 25.48
C GLY A 553 22.34 20.32 24.33
N VAL A 554 22.78 20.89 23.21
CA VAL A 554 22.01 20.92 21.97
C VAL A 554 22.94 20.59 20.81
N SER A 555 22.64 19.54 20.05
CA SER A 555 23.35 19.21 18.81
C SER A 555 22.65 19.82 17.61
N PHE A 556 23.39 20.52 16.75
CA PHE A 556 22.88 21.08 15.50
C PHE A 556 23.50 20.37 14.29
N TYR A 557 22.65 19.93 13.36
CA TYR A 557 23.00 19.31 12.08
C TYR A 557 22.48 20.23 10.95
N PRO A 558 23.34 20.98 10.25
CA PRO A 558 22.91 21.89 9.18
C PRO A 558 22.28 21.16 8.00
N ASP A 559 22.80 19.96 7.68
CA ASP A 559 22.32 19.08 6.62
C ASP A 559 21.83 17.78 7.29
N SER A 560 20.50 17.66 7.48
CA SER A 560 19.86 16.49 8.08
C SER A 560 18.95 15.71 7.12
N GLU A 561 18.67 16.28 5.94
CA GLU A 561 17.94 15.62 4.87
C GLU A 561 18.89 14.78 4.02
N THR A 562 18.48 13.54 3.74
CA THR A 562 19.22 12.56 2.95
C THR A 562 18.31 12.01 1.87
N GLY A 563 18.88 11.62 0.74
CA GLY A 563 18.11 11.09 -0.38
C GLY A 563 18.86 10.04 -1.16
N LEU A 564 18.11 9.13 -1.76
CA LEU A 564 18.65 8.11 -2.65
C LEU A 564 17.78 7.97 -3.89
N SER A 565 18.39 7.52 -4.98
CA SER A 565 17.68 7.18 -6.21
C SER A 565 17.61 5.67 -6.37
N ALA A 566 16.44 5.18 -6.79
CA ALA A 566 16.17 3.77 -7.03
C ALA A 566 15.39 3.57 -8.33
N ASP A 567 15.58 2.40 -8.93
CA ASP A 567 14.89 1.95 -10.13
C ASP A 567 14.27 0.57 -9.89
N PHE A 568 13.06 0.33 -10.38
CA PHE A 568 12.52 -1.02 -10.44
C PHE A 568 13.29 -1.84 -11.47
N LEU A 569 13.93 -2.94 -11.06
CA LEU A 569 14.71 -3.81 -11.95
C LEU A 569 13.86 -4.45 -13.05
N SER A 570 12.57 -4.62 -12.78
CA SER A 570 11.60 -5.20 -13.72
C SER A 570 10.94 -4.17 -14.64
N ALA A 571 11.31 -2.89 -14.53
CA ALA A 571 10.75 -1.84 -15.35
C ALA A 571 11.19 -1.95 -16.83
N PRO A 572 10.30 -1.60 -17.79
CA PRO A 572 10.68 -1.45 -19.18
C PRO A 572 11.80 -0.43 -19.39
N ALA A 573 12.56 -0.59 -20.47
CA ALA A 573 13.53 0.42 -20.90
C ALA A 573 12.84 1.77 -21.15
N GLY A 574 13.46 2.86 -20.70
CA GLY A 574 12.90 4.22 -20.81
C GLY A 574 12.01 4.62 -19.62
N THR A 575 11.83 3.76 -18.62
CA THR A 575 11.19 4.11 -17.35
C THR A 575 12.12 5.01 -16.53
N SER A 576 11.59 6.10 -15.98
CA SER A 576 12.33 6.91 -15.01
C SER A 576 12.32 6.24 -13.62
N GLY A 577 13.47 6.19 -12.96
CA GLY A 577 13.55 5.85 -11.54
C GLY A 577 12.81 6.84 -10.64
N PHE A 578 12.88 6.58 -9.33
CA PHE A 578 12.31 7.42 -8.29
C PHE A 578 13.38 7.82 -7.26
N THR A 579 13.07 8.83 -6.46
CA THR A 579 13.92 9.27 -5.35
C THR A 579 13.13 9.19 -4.06
N ASN A 580 13.75 8.61 -3.04
CA ASN A 580 13.24 8.66 -1.67
C ASN A 580 14.13 9.59 -0.85
N SER A 581 13.52 10.27 0.12
CA SER A 581 14.18 11.18 1.04
C SER A 581 13.79 10.88 2.48
N SER A 582 14.66 11.23 3.44
CA SER A 582 14.39 11.15 4.87
C SER A 582 15.10 12.30 5.58
N ASP A 583 14.51 12.82 6.67
CA ASP A 583 15.11 13.83 7.52
C ASP A 583 15.15 13.32 8.97
N PHE A 584 16.34 13.16 9.52
CA PHE A 584 16.49 12.69 10.91
C PHE A 584 16.39 13.81 11.95
N GLY A 585 16.26 15.07 11.53
CA GLY A 585 16.14 16.23 12.39
C GLY A 585 17.41 17.07 12.49
N ASN A 586 17.26 18.39 12.42
CA ASN A 586 18.38 19.34 12.38
C ASN A 586 18.86 19.81 13.77
N ALA A 587 18.08 19.59 14.83
CA ALA A 587 18.40 19.99 16.19
C ALA A 587 17.96 18.92 17.20
N PHE A 588 18.87 18.53 18.09
CA PHE A 588 18.62 17.58 19.15
C PHE A 588 18.87 18.22 20.51
N ALA A 589 17.94 18.07 21.45
CA ALA A 589 18.21 18.28 22.87
C ALA A 589 18.93 17.05 23.42
N ASP A 590 20.15 17.26 23.91
CA ASP A 590 21.00 16.21 24.47
C ASP A 590 20.96 16.24 25.99
N VAL A 591 20.75 15.08 26.61
CA VAL A 591 20.82 14.89 28.05
C VAL A 591 21.70 13.69 28.36
N ALA A 592 22.52 13.79 29.40
CA ALA A 592 23.15 12.61 29.97
C ALA A 592 23.09 12.66 31.49
N ILE A 593 22.82 11.51 32.09
CA ILE A 593 22.76 11.34 33.54
C ILE A 593 23.59 10.12 33.88
N GLY A 594 24.46 10.25 34.87
CA GLY A 594 25.29 9.13 35.26
C GLY A 594 26.03 9.35 36.55
N ALA A 595 26.83 8.34 36.92
CA ALA A 595 27.74 8.40 38.04
C ALA A 595 29.01 7.63 37.73
N THR A 596 30.15 8.21 38.13
CA THR A 596 31.47 7.57 38.05
C THR A 596 31.96 7.27 39.46
N ALA A 597 32.18 5.99 39.77
CA ALA A 597 32.82 5.54 41.00
C ALA A 597 34.32 5.31 40.75
N LEU A 598 35.17 6.01 41.50
CA LEU A 598 36.62 5.88 41.50
C LEU A 598 37.05 5.15 42.77
N PHE A 599 37.74 4.02 42.60
CA PHE A 599 38.18 3.17 43.70
C PHE A 599 39.66 3.42 44.01
N GLY A 600 40.05 3.29 45.28
CA GLY A 600 41.42 3.57 45.74
C GLY A 600 42.50 2.64 45.16
N ASN A 601 42.10 1.56 44.47
CA ASN A 601 43.00 0.67 43.73
C ASN A 601 43.24 1.09 42.26
N GLY A 602 42.76 2.27 41.85
CA GLY A 602 42.91 2.78 40.48
C GLY A 602 41.86 2.27 39.48
N ALA A 603 40.88 1.48 39.95
CA ALA A 603 39.75 1.09 39.13
C ALA A 603 38.69 2.20 39.08
N THR A 604 38.00 2.34 37.95
CA THR A 604 36.90 3.27 37.75
C THR A 604 35.72 2.55 37.11
N LEU A 605 34.51 2.83 37.58
CA LEU A 605 33.26 2.32 37.01
C LEU A 605 32.31 3.48 36.76
N LYS A 606 31.86 3.64 35.51
CA LYS A 606 30.90 4.67 35.11
C LYS A 606 29.63 4.03 34.58
N LEU A 607 28.50 4.44 35.13
CA LEU A 607 27.18 4.13 34.59
C LEU A 607 26.59 5.41 33.99
N SER A 608 26.09 5.33 32.75
CA SER A 608 25.46 6.47 32.09
C SER A 608 24.22 6.08 31.29
N TYR A 609 23.24 6.98 31.33
CA TYR A 609 22.17 7.11 30.36
C TYR A 609 22.44 8.36 29.52
N ASP A 610 22.31 8.22 28.20
CA ASP A 610 22.40 9.32 27.25
C ASP A 610 21.10 9.37 26.43
N GLY A 611 20.52 10.55 26.27
CA GLY A 611 19.31 10.80 25.50
C GLY A 611 19.54 11.93 24.49
N ALA A 612 19.11 11.73 23.25
CA ALA A 612 19.09 12.77 22.22
C ALA A 612 17.67 12.84 21.63
N LEU A 613 17.06 14.02 21.67
CA LEU A 613 15.65 14.23 21.34
C LEU A 613 15.49 15.33 20.30
N SER A 614 14.93 15.00 19.15
CA SER A 614 14.50 15.93 18.09
C SER A 614 12.99 15.87 17.90
N SER A 615 12.45 16.59 16.91
CA SER A 615 11.01 16.61 16.61
C SER A 615 10.47 15.26 16.13
N ASN A 616 11.25 14.52 15.33
CA ASN A 616 10.87 13.24 14.75
C ASN A 616 11.80 12.09 15.15
N THR A 617 12.99 12.37 15.68
CA THR A 617 13.97 11.34 16.08
C THR A 617 14.27 11.40 17.57
N GLN A 618 14.32 10.23 18.21
CA GLN A 618 14.76 10.08 19.59
C GLN A 618 15.74 8.91 19.72
N GLN A 619 16.71 9.09 20.60
CA GLN A 619 17.70 8.07 20.91
C GLN A 619 17.90 7.95 22.41
N HIS A 620 18.00 6.72 22.87
CA HIS A 620 18.24 6.36 24.27
C HIS A 620 19.39 5.35 24.35
N GLY A 621 20.48 5.74 24.98
CA GLY A 621 21.66 4.93 25.20
C GLY A 621 21.85 4.60 26.67
N PHE A 622 22.27 3.37 26.96
CA PHE A 622 22.73 2.94 28.28
C PHE A 622 24.14 2.35 28.13
N SER A 623 25.05 2.78 28.99
CA SER A 623 26.44 2.33 28.97
C SER A 623 26.98 2.07 30.37
N LEU A 624 27.80 1.02 30.47
CA LEU A 624 28.58 0.72 31.66
C LEU A 624 30.05 0.65 31.26
N LYS A 625 30.86 1.58 31.75
CA LYS A 625 32.29 1.66 31.41
C LYS A 625 33.16 1.32 32.61
N GLY A 626 33.98 0.29 32.47
CA GLY A 626 35.06 -0.03 33.39
C GLY A 626 36.39 0.53 32.88
N SER A 627 37.23 1.04 33.76
CA SER A 627 38.59 1.49 33.42
C SER A 627 39.56 1.12 34.53
N LEU A 628 40.80 0.80 34.17
CA LEU A 628 41.87 0.48 35.12
C LEU A 628 43.11 1.29 34.77
N ALA A 629 43.63 2.04 35.74
CA ALA A 629 44.87 2.79 35.60
C ALA A 629 46.10 1.85 35.65
N PHE A 630 47.18 2.22 34.95
CA PHE A 630 48.45 1.49 34.95
C PHE A 630 49.65 2.40 34.84
#